data_AF-H0TB99-F1
#
_entry.id   AF-H0TB99-F1
#
_cell.length_a   1.000
_cell.length_b   1.000
_cell.length_c   1.000
_cell.angle_alpha   90.00
_cell.angle_beta   90.00
_cell.angle_gamma   90.00
#
_symmetry.space_group_name_H-M   'P 1'
#
loop_
_entity.id
_entity.type
_entity.pdbx_description
1 polymer ?
#
loop_
_entity_poly.entity_id
_entity_poly.type
_entity_poly.pdbx_seq_one_letter_code
_entity_poly.pdbx_strand_id
1 'polypeptide(L)'
;MSKPVPDKAEIALEYPDKFYVGTFEHTSRFEAHLEPTGLALTLERPGPEDVRKSIHMHLNYGLLAAILDEITAGLASRPNIDVTGDGSQGERLRESVAALHRVLNAS
;
A
#
# COMPACT_ATOMS: atom_id res chain seq x y z
N MET A 1 -6.38 10.12 -10.74
CA MET A 1 -6.12 9.24 -11.91
C MET A 1 -5.61 7.92 -11.37
N SER A 2 -6.42 6.87 -11.51
CA SER A 2 -6.08 5.51 -11.12
C SER A 2 -4.90 4.94 -11.90
N LYS A 3 -4.07 4.17 -11.20
CA LYS A 3 -2.87 3.52 -11.73
C LYS A 3 -3.06 2.01 -11.67
N PRO A 4 -2.48 1.21 -12.59
CA PRO A 4 -2.52 -0.24 -12.48
C PRO A 4 -1.77 -0.71 -11.23
N VAL A 5 -2.21 -1.82 -10.63
CA VAL A 5 -1.44 -2.46 -9.56
C VAL A 5 -0.16 -3.06 -10.16
N PRO A 6 1.03 -2.65 -9.69
CA PRO A 6 2.30 -3.03 -10.31
C PRO A 6 2.69 -4.49 -10.06
N ASP A 7 2.06 -5.13 -9.07
CA ASP A 7 2.28 -6.52 -8.68
C ASP A 7 0.96 -7.09 -8.09
N LYS A 8 0.97 -7.54 -6.83
CA LYS A 8 -0.17 -8.17 -6.16
C LYS A 8 -0.43 -7.54 -4.80
N ALA A 9 -1.71 -7.40 -4.46
CA ALA A 9 -2.16 -7.09 -3.10
C ALA A 9 -3.17 -8.16 -2.66
N GLU A 10 -2.89 -8.82 -1.54
CA GLU A 10 -3.81 -9.73 -0.86
C GLU A 10 -4.45 -8.99 0.30
N ILE A 11 -5.79 -9.01 0.34
CA ILE A 11 -6.57 -8.33 1.37
C ILE A 11 -7.45 -9.37 2.06
N ALA A 12 -7.36 -9.40 3.38
CA ALA A 12 -8.22 -10.15 4.27
C ALA A 12 -8.93 -9.17 5.22
N LEU A 13 -10.25 -9.27 5.31
CA LEU A 13 -11.08 -8.54 6.27
C LEU A 13 -11.83 -9.58 7.11
N GLU A 14 -11.46 -9.62 8.39
CA GLU A 14 -11.95 -10.57 9.37
C GLU A 14 -12.87 -9.87 10.38
N TYR A 15 -14.11 -10.33 10.43
CA TYR A 15 -15.06 -10.10 11.52
C TYR A 15 -15.34 -11.43 12.23
N PRO A 16 -15.85 -11.41 13.47
CA PRO A 16 -16.14 -12.64 14.21
C PRO A 16 -17.01 -13.66 13.46
N ASP A 17 -17.91 -13.18 12.59
CA ASP A 17 -18.87 -13.99 11.83
C ASP A 17 -18.65 -13.93 10.30
N LYS A 18 -17.67 -13.14 9.82
CA LYS A 18 -17.48 -12.91 8.37
C LYS A 18 -16.00 -12.85 8.03
N PHE A 19 -15.66 -13.52 6.94
CA PHE A 19 -14.32 -13.47 6.37
C PHE A 19 -14.41 -13.09 4.89
N TYR A 20 -13.84 -11.96 4.53
CA TYR A 20 -13.70 -11.51 3.15
C TYR A 20 -12.23 -11.57 2.76
N VAL A 21 -11.91 -12.34 1.73
CA VAL A 21 -10.55 -12.44 1.21
C VAL A 21 -10.55 -12.21 -0.29
N GLY A 22 -9.54 -11.51 -0.79
CA GLY A 22 -9.39 -11.30 -2.21
C GLY A 22 -8.01 -10.79 -2.59
N THR A 23 -7.72 -10.97 -3.87
CA THR A 23 -6.49 -10.51 -4.50
C THR A 23 -6.78 -9.42 -5.51
N PHE A 24 -5.94 -8.39 -5.54
CA PHE A 24 -5.83 -7.40 -6.59
C PHE A 24 -4.49 -7.61 -7.32
N GLU A 25 -4.54 -7.69 -8.65
CA GLU A 25 -3.38 -7.99 -9.52
C GLU A 25 -3.32 -6.98 -10.66
N HIS A 26 -2.52 -7.21 -11.72
CA HIS A 26 -2.32 -6.24 -12.81
C HIS A 26 -3.59 -5.76 -13.56
N THR A 27 -4.69 -6.52 -13.50
CA THR A 27 -6.00 -6.11 -14.05
C THR A 27 -6.77 -5.16 -13.13
N SER A 28 -6.29 -4.99 -11.90
CA SER A 28 -6.80 -4.07 -10.88
C SER A 28 -6.09 -2.73 -10.95
N ARG A 29 -6.66 -1.76 -10.25
CA ARG A 29 -6.21 -0.38 -10.18
C ARG A 29 -6.10 0.07 -8.74
N PHE A 30 -5.27 1.07 -8.50
CA PHE A 30 -5.18 1.77 -7.23
C PHE A 30 -5.22 3.28 -7.39
N GLU A 31 -5.71 3.96 -6.36
CA GLU A 31 -5.64 5.40 -6.18
C GLU A 31 -5.15 5.72 -4.79
N ALA A 32 -4.21 6.66 -4.67
CA ALA A 32 -3.69 7.15 -3.41
C ALA A 32 -3.71 8.68 -3.43
N HIS A 33 -4.37 9.27 -2.44
CA HIS A 33 -4.57 10.72 -2.34
C HIS A 33 -4.31 11.19 -0.91
N LEU A 34 -3.50 12.24 -0.77
CA LEU A 34 -3.35 12.95 0.50
C LEU A 34 -4.59 13.81 0.73
N GLU A 35 -5.12 13.73 1.93
CA GLU A 35 -6.24 14.52 2.44
C GLU A 35 -5.77 15.35 3.65
N PRO A 36 -6.54 16.36 4.10
CA PRO A 36 -6.16 17.18 5.25
C PRO A 36 -5.88 16.38 6.54
N THR A 37 -6.51 15.22 6.69
CA THR A 37 -6.43 14.39 7.90
C THR A 37 -5.63 13.09 7.72
N GLY A 38 -5.28 12.72 6.48
CA GLY A 38 -4.64 11.43 6.23
C GLY A 38 -4.42 11.07 4.76
N LEU A 39 -4.35 9.77 4.51
CA LEU A 39 -4.20 9.14 3.21
C LEU A 39 -5.45 8.35 2.87
N ALA A 40 -6.10 8.68 1.75
CA ALA A 40 -7.12 7.84 1.13
C ALA A 40 -6.46 6.88 0.14
N LEU A 41 -6.74 5.57 0.29
CA LEU A 41 -6.30 4.51 -0.60
C LEU A 41 -7.51 3.73 -1.11
N THR A 42 -7.63 3.63 -2.43
CA THR A 42 -8.60 2.76 -3.09
C THR A 42 -7.86 1.68 -3.87
N LEU A 43 -8.32 0.43 -3.74
CA LEU A 43 -8.00 -0.68 -4.64
C LEU A 43 -9.29 -1.09 -5.35
N GLU A 44 -9.24 -1.26 -6.66
CA GLU A 44 -10.41 -1.58 -7.46
C GLU A 44 -10.06 -2.63 -8.52
N ARG A 45 -10.87 -3.69 -8.60
CA ARG A 45 -10.96 -4.54 -9.79
C ARG A 45 -12.26 -4.18 -10.52
N PRO A 46 -12.20 -3.50 -11.67
CA PRO A 46 -13.40 -3.16 -12.43
C PRO A 46 -13.99 -4.42 -13.08
N GLY A 47 -15.30 -4.41 -13.33
CA GLY A 47 -15.97 -5.52 -13.98
C GLY A 47 -17.48 -5.55 -13.70
N PRO A 48 -18.18 -6.57 -14.23
CA PRO A 48 -19.56 -6.86 -13.85
C PRO A 48 -19.67 -7.20 -12.34
N GLU A 49 -20.89 -7.19 -11.81
CA GLU A 49 -21.16 -7.28 -10.37
C GLU A 49 -20.57 -8.52 -9.69
N ASP A 50 -20.51 -9.64 -10.40
CA ASP A 50 -19.95 -10.92 -9.96
C ASP A 50 -18.41 -10.95 -9.93
N VAL A 51 -17.75 -9.98 -10.57
CA VAL A 51 -16.29 -9.90 -10.69
C VAL A 51 -15.71 -8.70 -9.95
N ARG A 52 -16.47 -7.60 -9.85
CA ARG A 52 -15.98 -6.34 -9.30
C ARG A 52 -15.59 -6.49 -7.83
N LYS A 53 -14.50 -5.83 -7.44
CA LYS A 53 -14.05 -5.75 -6.05
C LYS A 53 -13.56 -4.35 -5.78
N SER A 54 -13.86 -3.79 -4.63
CA SER A 54 -13.23 -2.56 -4.18
C SER A 54 -12.92 -2.59 -2.70
N ILE A 55 -11.80 -1.99 -2.34
CA ILE A 55 -11.40 -1.71 -0.96
C ILE A 55 -11.12 -0.21 -0.90
N HIS A 56 -11.76 0.46 0.05
CA HIS A 56 -11.53 1.88 0.34
C HIS A 56 -11.03 1.98 1.78
N MET A 57 -9.85 2.56 1.95
CA MET A 57 -9.26 2.79 3.26
C MET A 57 -8.91 4.26 3.39
N HIS A 58 -9.18 4.81 4.57
CA HIS A 58 -8.67 6.11 4.98
C HIS A 58 -7.82 5.92 6.23
N LEU A 59 -6.55 6.30 6.14
CA LEU A 59 -5.59 6.22 7.23
C LEU A 59 -5.25 7.63 7.69
N ASN A 60 -5.65 7.98 8.92
CA ASN A 60 -5.21 9.24 9.53
C ASN A 60 -3.68 9.30 9.63
N TYR A 61 -3.08 10.48 9.55
CA TYR A 61 -1.62 10.63 9.55
C TYR A 61 -0.92 9.99 10.77
N GLY A 62 -1.54 10.03 11.94
CA GLY A 62 -0.97 9.38 13.14
C GLY A 62 -0.84 7.85 13.00
N LEU A 63 -1.84 7.18 12.40
CA LEU A 63 -1.77 5.74 12.13
C LEU A 63 -0.79 5.44 11.01
N LEU A 64 -0.78 6.26 9.95
CA LEU A 64 0.17 6.11 8.85
C LEU A 64 1.62 6.21 9.34
N ALA A 65 1.91 7.18 10.21
CA ALA A 65 3.24 7.34 10.81
C ALA A 65 3.63 6.10 11.64
N ALA A 66 2.75 5.61 12.51
CA ALA A 66 3.01 4.42 13.31
C ALA A 66 3.28 3.17 12.45
N ILE A 67 2.56 3.00 11.33
CA ILE A 67 2.82 1.91 10.37
C ILE A 67 4.22 2.03 9.76
N LEU A 68 4.65 3.25 9.39
CA LEU A 68 5.98 3.49 8.83
C LEU A 68 7.09 3.23 9.87
N ASP A 69 6.86 3.57 11.13
CA ASP A 69 7.79 3.29 12.23
C ASP A 69 7.98 1.78 12.45
N GLU A 70 6.88 1.01 12.45
CA GLU A 70 6.92 -0.45 12.54
C GLU A 70 7.65 -1.10 11.35
N ILE A 71 7.42 -0.61 10.13
CA ILE A 71 8.17 -1.05 8.93
C ILE A 71 9.67 -0.77 9.13
N THR A 72 10.03 0.41 9.63
CA THR A 72 11.42 0.80 9.88
C THR A 72 12.08 -0.11 10.92
N ALA A 73 11.40 -0.38 12.03
CA ALA A 73 11.87 -1.30 13.07
C ALA A 73 12.02 -2.74 12.55
N GLY A 74 11.07 -3.21 11.72
CA GLY A 74 11.12 -4.51 11.07
C GLY A 74 12.33 -4.67 10.14
N LEU A 75 12.65 -3.64 9.34
CA LEU A 75 13.83 -3.62 8.48
C LEU A 75 15.14 -3.61 9.28
N ALA A 76 15.21 -2.78 10.34
CA ALA A 76 16.39 -2.69 11.18
C ALA A 76 16.72 -4.00 11.94
N SER A 77 15.67 -4.74 12.35
CA SER A 77 15.82 -5.99 13.10
C SER A 77 16.10 -7.21 12.21
N ARG A 78 15.97 -7.10 10.89
CA ARG A 78 16.11 -8.23 9.96
C ARG A 78 16.97 -7.88 8.74
N PRO A 79 18.30 -7.81 8.89
CA PRO A 79 19.21 -7.38 7.82
C PRO A 79 19.23 -8.31 6.58
N ASN A 80 18.66 -9.52 6.68
CA ASN A 80 18.58 -10.50 5.59
C ASN A 80 17.18 -10.61 4.95
N ILE A 81 16.16 -9.84 5.39
CA ILE A 81 14.96 -9.75 4.56
C ILE A 81 15.33 -8.85 3.40
N ASP A 82 15.40 -9.46 2.23
CA ASP A 82 15.72 -8.81 0.99
C ASP A 82 14.52 -8.01 0.44
N VAL A 83 13.88 -7.18 1.29
CA VAL A 83 12.86 -6.20 0.86
C VAL A 83 13.48 -5.20 -0.12
N THR A 84 14.79 -5.05 -0.06
CA THR A 84 15.60 -4.22 -0.95
C THR A 84 16.45 -5.02 -1.94
N GLY A 85 16.10 -6.28 -2.16
CA GLY A 85 16.92 -7.26 -2.86
C GLY A 85 17.32 -6.97 -4.27
N ASP A 86 18.24 -7.79 -4.77
CA ASP A 86 18.95 -7.71 -6.06
C ASP A 86 18.07 -7.60 -7.33
N GLY A 87 16.75 -7.47 -7.15
CA GLY A 87 15.75 -7.21 -8.18
C GLY A 87 15.16 -5.79 -8.16
N SER A 88 14.58 -5.41 -9.29
CA SER A 88 14.05 -4.06 -9.59
C SER A 88 13.00 -3.50 -8.61
N GLN A 89 12.35 -4.34 -7.78
CA GLN A 89 11.33 -3.91 -6.85
C GLN A 89 11.90 -3.23 -5.59
N GLY A 90 12.99 -3.78 -5.04
CA GLY A 90 13.62 -3.27 -3.82
C GLY A 90 14.29 -1.91 -4.03
N GLU A 91 14.94 -1.75 -5.18
CA GLU A 91 15.50 -0.46 -5.63
C GLU A 91 14.38 0.57 -5.80
N ARG A 92 13.30 0.22 -6.50
CA ARG A 92 12.15 1.13 -6.70
C ARG A 92 11.51 1.57 -5.38
N LEU A 93 11.40 0.67 -4.39
CA LEU A 93 10.90 1.02 -3.06
C LEU A 93 11.82 2.04 -2.38
N ARG A 94 13.13 1.79 -2.38
CA ARG A 94 14.14 2.70 -1.81
C ARG A 94 14.08 4.09 -2.46
N GLU A 95 14.04 4.15 -3.79
CA GLU A 95 13.91 5.40 -4.53
C GLU A 95 12.63 6.18 -4.19
N SER A 96 11.51 5.46 -4.11
CA SER A 96 10.20 6.07 -3.79
C SER A 96 10.19 6.66 -2.38
N VAL A 97 10.76 5.97 -1.39
CA VAL A 97 10.91 6.48 -0.01
C VAL A 97 11.85 7.68 0.04
N ALA A 98 12.98 7.62 -0.67
CA ALA A 98 13.92 8.75 -0.74
C ALA A 98 13.31 9.99 -1.41
N ALA A 99 12.45 9.80 -2.41
CA ALA A 99 11.69 10.90 -3.02
C ALA A 99 10.68 11.51 -2.05
N LEU A 100 9.93 10.68 -1.32
CA LEU A 100 8.98 11.12 -0.30
C LEU A 100 9.69 11.94 0.80
N HIS A 101 10.79 11.42 1.35
CA HIS A 101 11.59 12.10 2.38
C HIS A 101 12.05 13.49 1.92
N ARG A 102 12.50 13.63 0.66
CA ARG A 102 12.93 14.92 0.12
C ARG A 102 11.79 15.93 0.05
N VAL A 103 10.60 15.52 -0.40
CA VAL A 103 9.45 16.42 -0.49
C VAL A 103 8.96 16.87 0.89
N LEU A 104 8.91 15.94 1.86
CA LEU A 104 8.49 16.24 3.23
C LEU A 104 9.40 17.26 3.92
N ASN A 105 10.70 17.21 3.68
CA ASN A 105 11.67 18.12 4.30
C ASN A 105 11.93 19.40 3.49
N ALA A 106 11.37 19.51 2.28
CA ALA A 106 11.41 20.72 1.47
C ALA A 106 10.19 21.64 1.71
N SER A 107 9.23 21.17 2.51
CA SER A 107 7.99 21.85 2.89
C SER A 107 8.11 22.44 4.29
#